data_AF-A0A8S1BMW4-F1
#
_entry.id   AF-A0A8S1BMW4-F1
#
_cell.length_a   1.000
_cell.length_b   1.000
_cell.length_c   1.000
_cell.angle_alpha   90.00
_cell.angle_beta   90.00
_cell.angle_gamma   90.00
#
_symmetry.space_group_name_H-M   'P 1'
#
loop_
_entity.id
_entity.type
_entity.pdbx_description
1 polymer ?
#
loop_
_entity_poly.entity_id
_entity_poly.type
_entity_poly.pdbx_seq_one_letter_code
_entity_poly.pdbx_strand_id
1 'polypeptide(L)'
;MSKHKKMVITSDSEYDSEMDDFIDDTPQEGDIDLTSVLKAVFNYDRSKFRDTEDDDACMESSYGQISQEEYISAKTGLMEDLADIERKKKLKMAAKKRKEQKKR
;
A
#
# COMPACT_ATOMS: atom_id res chain seq x y z
N MET A 1 -19.00 28.85 7.29
CA MET A 1 -17.56 29.02 6.99
C MET A 1 -16.93 29.86 8.09
N SER A 2 -16.33 29.20 9.09
CA SER A 2 -15.75 29.89 10.24
C SER A 2 -14.36 30.40 9.89
N LYS A 3 -14.25 31.70 9.59
CA LYS A 3 -12.96 32.38 9.37
C LYS A 3 -12.14 32.23 10.64
N HIS A 4 -11.02 31.52 10.55
CA HIS A 4 -10.09 31.39 11.68
C HIS A 4 -9.59 32.79 12.03
N LYS A 5 -10.00 33.27 13.20
CA LYS A 5 -9.61 34.57 13.72
C LYS A 5 -8.13 34.49 14.05
N LYS A 6 -7.28 35.14 13.24
CA LYS A 6 -5.87 35.33 13.56
C LYS A 6 -5.80 36.05 14.91
N MET A 7 -5.29 35.35 15.93
CA MET A 7 -4.99 35.93 17.23
C MET A 7 -3.78 36.84 17.06
N VAL A 8 -4.02 38.15 16.97
CA VAL A 8 -2.95 39.15 16.97
C VAL A 8 -2.70 39.52 18.42
N ILE A 9 -1.53 39.13 18.94
CA ILE A 9 -1.07 39.58 20.26
C ILE A 9 -0.59 41.03 20.08
N THR A 10 -1.33 42.01 20.60
CA THR A 10 -0.85 43.40 20.66
C THR A 10 0.05 43.54 21.88
N SER A 11 1.30 43.10 21.76
CA SER A 11 2.31 43.29 22.79
C SER A 11 2.93 44.68 22.62
N ASP A 12 2.69 45.57 23.57
CA ASP A 12 3.46 46.80 23.80
C ASP A 12 4.81 46.42 24.45
N SER A 13 5.52 45.50 23.81
CA SER A 13 6.89 45.13 24.15
C SER A 13 7.75 45.53 22.98
N GLU A 14 8.78 46.34 23.24
CA GLU A 14 9.79 46.70 22.25
C GLU A 14 10.20 45.45 21.45
N TYR A 15 10.16 45.58 20.13
CA TYR A 15 10.50 44.51 19.19
C TYR A 15 11.92 44.00 19.53
N ASP A 16 11.99 42.78 20.07
CA ASP A 16 13.24 42.17 20.51
C ASP A 16 14.00 41.66 19.28
N SER A 17 14.87 42.51 18.74
CA SER A 17 15.70 42.19 17.58
C SER A 17 16.70 41.05 17.84
N GLU A 18 16.90 40.60 19.09
CA GLU A 18 17.69 39.40 19.40
C GLU A 18 16.95 38.11 18.96
N MET A 19 15.62 38.14 18.86
CA MET A 19 14.80 36.98 18.48
C MET A 19 14.65 36.81 16.95
N ASP A 20 15.07 37.80 16.15
CA ASP A 20 15.00 37.74 14.69
C ASP A 20 15.96 36.70 14.11
N ASP A 21 17.09 36.46 14.78
CA ASP A 21 18.07 35.44 14.37
C ASP A 21 17.71 34.01 14.85
N PHE A 22 16.60 33.83 15.60
CA PHE A 22 16.20 32.53 16.15
C PHE A 22 15.53 31.62 15.12
N ILE A 23 14.74 32.18 14.20
CA ILE A 23 14.09 31.43 13.10
C ILE A 23 14.75 31.85 11.79
N ASP A 24 15.65 31.01 11.31
CA ASP A 24 16.20 31.14 9.96
C ASP A 24 15.15 30.65 8.95
N ASP A 25 14.35 31.59 8.44
CA ASP A 25 13.39 31.33 7.35
C ASP A 25 14.10 31.05 6.01
N THR A 26 15.44 31.11 5.95
CA THR A 26 16.16 30.67 4.76
C THR A 26 16.06 29.15 4.65
N PRO A 27 15.75 28.62 3.44
CA PRO A 27 15.74 27.18 3.23
C PRO A 27 17.14 26.62 3.52
N GLN A 28 17.28 25.83 4.59
CA GLN A 28 18.54 25.14 4.86
C GLN A 28 18.86 24.18 3.71
N GLU A 29 20.04 24.32 3.12
CA GLU A 29 20.58 23.37 2.16
C GLU A 29 20.76 22.02 2.86
N GLY A 30 19.81 21.10 2.69
CA GLY A 30 19.86 19.78 3.31
C GLY A 30 18.59 19.32 4.02
N ASP A 31 17.54 20.16 4.06
CA ASP A 31 16.21 19.72 4.44
C ASP A 31 15.67 18.76 3.37
N ILE A 32 16.07 17.50 3.47
CA ILE A 32 15.45 16.40 2.77
C ILE A 32 14.00 16.42 3.21
N ASP A 33 13.07 16.70 2.28
CA ASP A 33 11.65 16.58 2.55
C ASP A 33 11.35 15.11 2.85
N LEU A 34 11.41 14.74 4.14
CA LEU A 34 11.14 13.40 4.64
C LEU A 34 9.76 12.92 4.16
N THR A 35 8.82 13.85 3.98
CA THR A 35 7.50 13.55 3.43
C THR A 35 7.60 13.05 1.99
N SER A 36 8.42 13.68 1.15
CA SER A 36 8.66 13.24 -0.24
C SER A 36 9.32 11.87 -0.30
N VAL A 37 10.31 11.61 0.57
CA VAL A 37 11.03 10.33 0.63
C VAL A 37 10.09 9.22 1.10
N LEU A 38 9.29 9.46 2.14
CA LEU A 38 8.30 8.49 2.63
C LEU A 38 7.23 8.19 1.57
N LYS A 39 6.73 9.22 0.87
CA LYS A 39 5.79 9.04 -0.25
C LYS A 39 6.38 8.18 -1.36
N ALA A 40 7.66 8.41 -1.70
CA ALA A 40 8.35 7.63 -2.74
C ALA A 40 8.58 6.17 -2.32
N VAL A 41 8.97 5.93 -1.07
CA VAL A 41 9.22 4.58 -0.54
C VAL A 41 7.92 3.77 -0.46
N PHE A 42 6.84 4.35 0.06
CA PHE A 42 5.57 3.65 0.28
C PHE A 42 4.57 3.78 -0.88
N ASN A 43 4.93 4.55 -1.91
CA ASN A 43 4.06 4.89 -3.04
C ASN A 43 2.70 5.45 -2.58
N TYR A 44 2.69 6.14 -1.43
CA TYR A 44 1.51 6.71 -0.80
C TYR A 44 1.30 8.15 -1.28
N ASP A 45 0.07 8.48 -1.64
CA ASP A 45 -0.30 9.84 -2.08
C ASP A 45 -1.58 10.28 -1.37
N ARG A 46 -1.41 11.16 -0.38
CA ARG A 46 -2.52 11.73 0.41
C ARG A 46 -3.56 12.43 -0.47
N SER A 47 -3.18 12.97 -1.63
CA SER A 47 -4.12 13.70 -2.49
C SER A 47 -5.21 12.78 -3.07
N LYS A 48 -4.92 11.48 -3.24
CA LYS A 48 -5.87 10.49 -3.78
C LYS A 48 -6.98 10.10 -2.79
N PHE A 49 -6.77 10.35 -1.50
CA PHE A 49 -7.67 9.93 -0.42
C PHE A 49 -8.31 11.12 0.32
N ARG A 50 -8.17 12.34 -0.21
CA ARG A 50 -8.68 13.54 0.46
C ARG A 50 -10.20 13.64 0.41
N ASP A 51 -10.78 13.19 -0.69
CA ASP A 51 -12.20 13.33 -1.00
C ASP A 51 -12.91 11.96 -1.04
N THR A 52 -12.29 10.91 -0.51
CA THR A 52 -12.88 9.57 -0.34
C THR A 52 -13.71 9.54 0.94
N GLU A 53 -15.04 9.45 0.81
CA GLU A 53 -15.97 9.16 1.91
C GLU A 53 -16.07 7.64 2.15
N ASP A 54 -14.93 6.95 2.11
CA ASP A 54 -14.89 5.50 2.34
C ASP A 54 -15.20 5.24 3.82
N ASP A 55 -16.47 4.93 4.11
CA ASP A 55 -16.92 4.42 5.40
C ASP A 55 -16.30 3.04 5.62
N ASP A 56 -15.43 2.92 6.61
CA ASP A 56 -14.71 1.69 6.94
C ASP A 56 -15.61 0.68 7.67
N ALA A 57 -16.86 1.02 7.99
CA ALA A 57 -17.79 0.15 8.70
C ALA A 57 -18.09 -1.18 7.98
N CYS A 58 -17.94 -1.26 6.66
CA CYS A 58 -18.15 -2.49 5.88
C CYS A 58 -16.87 -3.24 5.51
N MET A 59 -15.72 -2.87 6.08
CA MET A 59 -14.44 -3.53 5.79
C MET A 59 -14.28 -4.87 6.51
N GLU A 60 -15.12 -5.15 7.50
CA GLU A 60 -15.06 -6.38 8.28
C GLU A 60 -15.86 -7.51 7.62
N SER A 61 -15.29 -8.72 7.62
CA SER A 61 -15.96 -9.94 7.18
C SER A 61 -16.65 -10.63 8.36
N SER A 62 -17.89 -11.09 8.13
CA SER A 62 -18.59 -11.96 9.08
C SER A 62 -18.01 -13.37 9.10
N TYR A 63 -18.23 -14.11 10.20
CA TYR A 63 -17.79 -15.50 10.33
C TYR A 63 -18.28 -16.41 9.19
N GLY A 64 -19.50 -16.20 8.70
CA GLY A 64 -20.06 -16.97 7.59
C GLY A 64 -19.34 -16.72 6.27
N GLN A 65 -18.96 -15.47 6.00
CA GLN A 65 -18.17 -15.11 4.82
C GLN A 65 -16.78 -15.74 4.87
N ILE A 66 -16.10 -15.65 6.02
CA ILE A 66 -14.78 -16.25 6.23
C ILE A 66 -14.86 -17.77 6.02
N SER A 67 -15.84 -18.43 6.64
CA SER A 67 -16.02 -19.89 6.52
C SER A 67 -16.29 -20.32 5.07
N GLN A 68 -17.08 -19.55 4.33
CA GLN A 68 -17.35 -19.81 2.92
C GLN A 68 -16.11 -19.63 2.06
N GLU A 69 -15.34 -18.57 2.31
CA GLU A 69 -14.09 -18.27 1.59
C GLU A 69 -13.05 -19.35 1.82
N GLU A 70 -12.87 -19.81 3.07
CA GLU A 70 -12.00 -20.93 3.41
C GLU A 70 -12.38 -22.21 2.65
N TYR A 71 -13.67 -22.54 2.59
CA TYR A 71 -14.16 -23.70 1.84
C TYR A 71 -13.90 -23.58 0.33
N ILE A 72 -14.16 -22.40 -0.25
CA ILE A 72 -13.94 -22.16 -1.68
C ILE A 72 -12.45 -22.23 -2.01
N SER A 73 -11.60 -21.64 -1.17
CA SER A 73 -10.15 -21.65 -1.32
C SER A 73 -9.60 -23.07 -1.26
N ALA A 74 -9.98 -23.85 -0.24
CA ALA A 74 -9.55 -25.24 -0.09
C ALA A 74 -10.00 -26.12 -1.27
N LYS A 75 -11.25 -25.96 -1.72
CA LYS A 75 -11.78 -26.68 -2.88
C LYS A 75 -11.01 -26.33 -4.16
N THR A 76 -10.78 -25.05 -4.41
CA THR A 76 -10.10 -24.57 -5.60
C THR A 76 -8.65 -25.04 -5.63
N GLY A 77 -7.93 -24.92 -4.51
CA GLY A 77 -6.54 -25.40 -4.38
C GLY A 77 -6.41 -26.90 -4.66
N LEU A 78 -7.34 -27.72 -4.17
CA LEU A 78 -7.33 -29.16 -4.47
C LEU A 78 -7.56 -29.45 -5.96
N MET A 79 -8.48 -28.72 -6.60
CA MET A 79 -8.74 -28.88 -8.03
C MET A 79 -7.53 -28.47 -8.89
N GLU A 80 -6.86 -27.38 -8.52
CA GLU A 80 -5.63 -26.92 -9.16
C GLU A 80 -4.55 -27.99 -9.06
N ASP A 81 -4.28 -28.52 -7.86
CA ASP A 81 -3.27 -29.57 -7.64
C ASP A 81 -3.55 -30.82 -8.49
N LEU A 82 -4.80 -31.27 -8.56
CA LEU A 82 -5.19 -32.43 -9.36
C LEU A 82 -4.95 -32.20 -10.85
N ALA A 83 -5.34 -31.02 -11.37
CA ALA A 83 -5.10 -30.64 -12.75
C ALA A 83 -3.59 -30.56 -13.06
N ASP A 84 -2.81 -30.05 -12.12
CA ASP A 84 -1.36 -29.91 -12.25
C ASP A 84 -0.66 -31.27 -12.27
N ILE A 85 -1.10 -32.22 -11.43
CA ILE A 85 -0.63 -33.61 -11.43
C ILE A 85 -0.93 -34.26 -12.79
N GLU A 86 -2.13 -34.08 -13.32
CA GLU A 86 -2.53 -34.64 -14.61
C GLU A 86 -1.68 -34.07 -15.76
N ARG A 87 -1.49 -32.74 -15.78
CA ARG A 87 -0.63 -32.06 -16.75
C ARG A 87 0.80 -32.56 -16.68
N LYS A 88 1.39 -32.65 -15.48
CA LYS A 88 2.75 -33.16 -15.27
C LYS A 88 2.88 -34.62 -15.72
N LYS A 89 1.88 -35.47 -15.46
CA LYS A 89 1.84 -36.87 -15.96
C LYS A 89 1.83 -36.93 -17.48
N LYS A 90 0.97 -36.15 -18.15
CA LYS A 90 0.90 -36.09 -19.62
C LYS A 90 2.24 -35.65 -20.23
N LEU A 91 2.86 -34.61 -19.69
CA LEU A 91 4.17 -34.11 -20.14
C LEU A 91 5.27 -35.17 -19.96
N LYS A 92 5.31 -35.85 -18.81
CA LYS A 92 6.28 -36.94 -18.57
C LYS A 92 6.09 -38.09 -19.56
N MET A 93 4.85 -38.51 -19.84
CA MET A 93 4.57 -39.55 -20.83
C MET A 93 4.97 -39.13 -22.24
N ALA A 94 4.64 -37.91 -22.66
CA ALA A 94 5.04 -37.38 -23.96
C ALA A 94 6.57 -37.31 -24.11
N ALA A 95 7.27 -36.87 -23.07
CA ALA A 95 8.74 -36.83 -23.05
C ALA A 95 9.36 -38.24 -23.16
N LYS A 96 8.80 -39.24 -22.45
CA LYS A 96 9.24 -40.64 -22.58
C LYS A 96 9.04 -41.18 -24.00
N LYS A 97 7.86 -41.00 -24.60
CA LYS A 97 7.56 -41.40 -25.97
C LYS A 97 8.53 -40.78 -26.99
N ARG A 98 8.82 -39.47 -26.86
CA ARG A 98 9.80 -38.77 -27.72
C ARG A 98 11.21 -39.34 -27.59
N LYS A 99 11.63 -39.76 -26.37
CA LYS A 99 12.94 -40.39 -26.15
C LYS A 99 13.01 -41.78 -26.77
N GLU A 100 11.95 -42.58 -26.66
CA GLU A 100 11.88 -43.92 -27.28
C GLU A 100 11.90 -43.84 -28.80
N GLN A 101 11.18 -42.89 -29.39
CA GLN A 101 11.20 -42.65 -30.85
C GLN A 101 12.57 -42.22 -31.37
N LYS A 102 13.36 -41.49 -30.58
CA LYS A 102 14.74 -41.10 -30.95
C LYS A 102 15.78 -42.22 -30.79
N LYS A 103 15.44 -43.30 -30.08
CA LYS A 103 16.32 -44.47 -29.88
C LYS A 103 16.08 -45.58 -30.91
N ARG A 104 14.99 -45.49 -31.68
CA ARG A 104 14.71 -46.34 -32.84
C ARG A 104 15.27 -45.68 -34.09
#